data_AF-A0A6L9TEC5-F1
#
_entry.id   AF-A0A6L9TEC5-F1
#
_cell.length_a   1.000
_cell.length_b   1.000
_cell.length_c   1.000
_cell.angle_alpha   90.00
_cell.angle_beta   90.00
_cell.angle_gamma   90.00
#
_symmetry.space_group_name_H-M   'P 1'
#
loop_
_entity.id
_entity.type
_entity.pdbx_description
1 polymer ?
#
loop_
_entity_poly.entity_id
_entity_poly.type
_entity_poly.pdbx_seq_one_letter_code
_entity_poly.pdbx_strand_id
1 'polypeptide(L)'
;MALAYDGAIQNLIDAFAKLPGIGPKGAQRIAFYLLGADDQEAQALADAIQEVKAKVRFCEICGNVCETSPCPICVDPRRDRTVICVVQEPKDVMSIERTREFRGLYHVLGGAINPMANVGPADLRIPQLLERLGSGEVSEVIMALNPNIEGEATTTYISRLLGPLEVKVTRLASGLPVGADLEYADEVTLGRALVGRREA
;
A
#
# COMPACT_ATOMS: atom_id res chain seq x y z
N MET A 1 -16.58 -3.83 -33.72
CA MET A 1 -17.45 -4.17 -32.57
C MET A 1 -18.55 -3.13 -32.57
N ALA A 2 -19.79 -3.51 -32.84
CA ALA A 2 -20.88 -2.55 -33.02
C ALA A 2 -21.06 -1.72 -31.73
N LEU A 3 -20.78 -0.41 -31.80
CA LEU A 3 -21.12 0.54 -30.75
C LEU A 3 -22.64 0.68 -30.78
N ALA A 4 -23.33 -0.05 -29.90
CA ALA A 4 -24.79 0.00 -29.80
C ALA A 4 -25.28 1.25 -29.05
N TYR A 5 -24.37 2.00 -28.44
CA TYR A 5 -24.67 3.17 -27.63
C TYR A 5 -23.80 4.35 -28.08
N ASP A 6 -24.38 5.55 -28.07
CA ASP A 6 -23.72 6.82 -28.41
C ASP A 6 -23.99 7.85 -27.28
N GLY A 7 -23.18 8.90 -27.22
CA GLY A 7 -23.33 10.01 -26.29
C GLY A 7 -22.98 9.67 -24.83
N ALA A 8 -23.78 10.20 -23.90
CA ALA A 8 -23.47 10.19 -22.47
C ALA A 8 -23.29 8.78 -21.88
N ILE A 9 -24.07 7.81 -22.34
CA ILE A 9 -24.02 6.44 -21.83
C ILE A 9 -22.74 5.73 -22.27
N GLN A 10 -22.29 5.90 -23.52
CA GLN A 10 -21.06 5.28 -24.01
C GLN A 10 -19.84 5.88 -23.28
N ASN A 11 -19.83 7.19 -23.05
CA ASN A 11 -18.79 7.86 -22.27
C ASN A 11 -18.67 7.28 -20.85
N LEU A 12 -19.80 7.02 -20.18
CA LEU A 12 -19.80 6.45 -18.83
C LEU A 12 -19.30 4.99 -18.82
N ILE A 13 -19.70 4.19 -19.81
CA ILE A 13 -19.20 2.81 -19.99
C ILE A 13 -17.68 2.82 -20.19
N ASP A 14 -17.18 3.69 -21.07
CA ASP A 14 -15.75 3.77 -21.36
C ASP A 14 -14.93 4.29 -20.18
N ALA A 15 -15.50 5.18 -19.36
CA ALA A 15 -14.88 5.64 -18.13
C ALA A 15 -14.73 4.49 -17.11
N PHE A 16 -15.79 3.73 -16.86
CA PHE A 16 -15.75 2.60 -15.93
C PHE A 16 -14.87 1.44 -16.42
N ALA A 17 -14.84 1.17 -17.73
CA ALA A 17 -14.04 0.09 -18.31
C ALA A 17 -12.52 0.32 -18.20
N LYS A 18 -12.08 1.55 -17.90
CA LYS A 18 -10.67 1.88 -17.64
C LYS A 18 -10.24 1.58 -16.20
N LEU A 19 -11.19 1.31 -15.29
CA LEU A 19 -10.87 1.02 -13.89
C LEU A 19 -10.33 -0.41 -13.74
N PRO A 20 -9.32 -0.62 -12.88
CA PRO A 20 -8.77 -1.95 -12.66
C PRO A 20 -9.86 -2.90 -12.12
N GLY A 21 -9.98 -4.08 -12.73
CA GLY A 21 -10.97 -5.09 -12.35
C GLY A 21 -12.37 -4.92 -12.96
N ILE A 22 -12.62 -3.86 -13.75
CA ILE A 22 -13.91 -3.65 -14.42
C ILE A 22 -13.78 -3.87 -15.92
N GLY A 23 -14.27 -5.01 -16.41
CA GLY A 23 -14.36 -5.29 -17.84
C GLY A 23 -15.54 -4.57 -18.53
N PRO A 24 -15.60 -4.58 -19.88
CA PRO A 24 -16.64 -3.87 -20.64
C PRO A 24 -18.08 -4.21 -20.23
N LYS A 25 -18.36 -5.49 -19.95
CA LYS A 25 -19.69 -5.94 -19.48
C LYS A 25 -20.00 -5.42 -18.07
N GLY A 26 -19.00 -5.36 -17.19
CA GLY A 26 -19.16 -4.82 -15.84
C GLY A 26 -19.44 -3.32 -15.88
N ALA A 27 -18.67 -2.58 -16.69
CA ALA A 27 -18.87 -1.16 -16.93
C ALA A 27 -20.26 -0.85 -17.48
N GLN A 28 -20.73 -1.63 -18.47
CA GLN A 28 -22.10 -1.51 -19.00
C GLN A 28 -23.16 -1.70 -17.90
N ARG A 29 -23.03 -2.73 -17.05
CA ARG A 29 -23.97 -2.96 -15.95
C ARG A 29 -24.02 -1.78 -14.97
N ILE A 30 -22.88 -1.20 -14.63
CA ILE A 30 -22.80 -0.04 -13.71
C ILE A 30 -23.41 1.20 -14.37
N ALA A 31 -23.13 1.45 -15.64
CA ALA A 31 -23.68 2.59 -16.37
C ALA A 31 -25.22 2.55 -16.45
N PHE A 32 -25.80 1.38 -16.74
CA PHE A 32 -27.25 1.21 -16.78
C PHE A 32 -27.90 1.20 -15.39
N TYR A 33 -27.18 0.78 -14.35
CA TYR A 33 -27.63 0.96 -12.98
C TYR A 33 -27.80 2.45 -12.65
N LEU A 34 -26.76 3.27 -12.91
CA LEU A 34 -26.81 4.71 -12.64
C LEU A 34 -27.83 5.46 -13.50
N LEU A 35 -28.09 5.00 -14.73
CA LEU A 35 -29.15 5.57 -15.56
C LEU A 35 -30.55 5.39 -14.94
N GLY A 36 -30.76 4.30 -14.19
CA GLY A 36 -32.03 4.01 -13.52
C GLY A 36 -32.07 4.43 -12.04
N ALA A 37 -30.94 4.86 -11.48
CA ALA A 37 -30.85 5.39 -10.12
C ALA A 37 -31.49 6.79 -10.05
N ASP A 38 -31.84 7.23 -8.85
CA ASP A 38 -32.30 8.60 -8.65
C ASP A 38 -31.14 9.61 -8.75
N ASP A 39 -31.50 10.88 -8.95
CA ASP A 39 -30.52 11.96 -9.09
C ASP A 39 -29.61 12.10 -7.86
N GLN A 40 -30.10 11.76 -6.65
CA GLN A 40 -29.32 11.88 -5.42
C GLN A 40 -28.22 10.82 -5.36
N GLU A 41 -28.53 9.58 -5.71
CA GLU A 41 -27.56 8.48 -5.73
C GLU A 41 -26.48 8.70 -6.80
N ALA A 42 -26.89 9.10 -8.01
CA ALA A 42 -25.96 9.40 -9.10
C ALA A 42 -25.03 10.57 -8.74
N GLN A 43 -25.58 11.63 -8.14
CA GLN A 43 -24.81 12.80 -7.70
C GLN A 43 -23.86 12.45 -6.55
N ALA A 44 -24.29 11.64 -5.57
CA ALA A 44 -23.44 11.23 -4.46
C ALA A 44 -22.17 10.47 -4.91
N LEU A 45 -22.28 9.61 -5.92
CA LEU A 45 -21.12 8.94 -6.51
C LEU A 45 -20.19 9.94 -7.23
N ALA A 46 -20.76 10.86 -8.01
CA ALA A 46 -19.98 11.88 -8.70
C ALA A 46 -19.22 12.77 -7.71
N ASP A 47 -19.87 13.19 -6.63
CA ASP A 47 -19.30 14.00 -5.56
C ASP A 47 -18.18 13.25 -4.84
N ALA A 48 -18.37 11.97 -4.50
CA ALA A 48 -17.34 11.16 -3.85
C ALA A 48 -16.06 11.03 -4.70
N ILE A 49 -16.21 10.87 -6.02
CA ILE A 49 -15.07 10.83 -6.95
C ILE A 49 -14.33 12.18 -6.97
N GLN A 50 -15.06 13.29 -7.04
CA GLN A 50 -14.49 14.64 -7.03
C GLN A 50 -13.80 14.94 -5.69
N GLU A 51 -14.44 14.57 -4.58
CA GLU A 51 -13.95 14.79 -3.23
C GLU A 51 -12.62 14.09 -2.99
N VAL A 52 -12.49 12.81 -3.38
CA VAL A 52 -11.22 12.08 -3.29
C VAL A 52 -10.12 12.80 -4.08
N LYS A 53 -10.40 13.27 -5.29
CA LYS A 53 -9.39 13.96 -6.11
C LYS A 53 -9.03 15.34 -5.57
N ALA A 54 -9.94 16.02 -4.87
CA ALA A 54 -9.74 17.37 -4.35
C ALA A 54 -9.08 17.38 -2.96
N LYS A 55 -9.48 16.48 -2.06
CA LYS A 55 -9.10 16.53 -0.63
C LYS A 55 -7.96 15.59 -0.28
N VAL A 56 -7.87 14.44 -0.95
CA VAL A 56 -6.90 13.40 -0.59
C VAL A 56 -5.51 13.81 -1.05
N ARG A 57 -4.57 13.80 -0.10
CA ARG A 57 -3.16 14.06 -0.31
C ARG A 57 -2.31 13.00 0.40
N PHE A 58 -1.00 13.15 0.32
CA PHE A 58 -0.06 12.31 1.07
C PHE A 58 0.48 13.07 2.28
N CYS A 59 0.59 12.36 3.40
CA CYS A 59 1.18 12.88 4.61
C CYS A 59 2.64 13.24 4.37
N GLU A 60 3.04 14.44 4.81
CA GLU A 60 4.40 14.95 4.68
C GLU A 60 5.41 14.15 5.52
N ILE A 61 4.95 13.54 6.63
CA ILE A 61 5.81 12.73 7.51
C ILE A 61 5.94 11.29 7.02
N CYS A 62 4.83 10.60 6.78
CA CYS A 62 4.84 9.16 6.52
C CYS A 62 4.50 8.76 5.09
N GLY A 63 4.09 9.67 4.22
CA GLY A 63 3.66 9.33 2.87
C GLY A 63 2.32 8.57 2.78
N ASN A 64 1.64 8.31 3.90
CA ASN A 64 0.32 7.69 3.88
C ASN A 64 -0.74 8.64 3.30
N VAL A 65 -1.83 8.08 2.81
CA VAL A 65 -3.00 8.83 2.34
C VAL A 65 -3.71 9.50 3.51
N CYS A 66 -4.03 10.79 3.37
CA CYS A 66 -4.78 11.56 4.37
C CYS A 66 -5.43 12.80 3.73
N GLU A 67 -6.44 13.37 4.38
CA GLU A 67 -6.98 14.69 3.99
C GLU A 67 -6.21 15.85 4.63
N THR A 68 -5.76 15.65 5.87
CA THR A 68 -4.95 16.61 6.64
C THR A 68 -3.61 15.99 6.97
N SER A 69 -2.52 16.73 6.70
CA SER A 69 -1.16 16.35 7.08
C SER A 69 -0.72 17.16 8.31
N PRO A 70 -0.08 16.53 9.31
CA PRO A 70 0.24 15.10 9.40
C PRO A 70 -1.00 14.21 9.61
N CYS A 71 -0.93 12.96 9.14
CA CYS A 71 -2.08 12.06 9.20
C CYS A 71 -2.43 11.64 10.65
N PRO A 72 -3.64 11.12 10.90
CA PRO A 72 -4.08 10.72 12.24
C PRO A 72 -3.11 9.77 12.98
N ILE A 73 -2.42 8.88 12.24
CA ILE A 73 -1.44 7.96 12.83
C ILE A 73 -0.18 8.71 13.32
N CYS A 74 0.28 9.72 12.58
CA CYS A 74 1.50 10.46 12.93
C CYS A 74 1.31 11.41 14.13
N VAL A 75 0.09 11.95 14.29
CA VAL A 75 -0.24 12.88 15.38
C VAL A 75 -0.73 12.17 16.65
N ASP A 76 -1.05 10.88 16.57
CA ASP A 76 -1.54 10.13 17.73
C ASP A 76 -0.42 9.96 18.79
N PRO A 77 -0.58 10.55 19.99
CA PRO A 77 0.43 10.48 21.05
C PRO A 77 0.53 9.09 21.69
N ARG A 78 -0.41 8.18 21.40
CA ARG A 78 -0.41 6.81 21.93
C ARG A 78 0.47 5.86 21.12
N ARG A 79 0.98 6.32 19.97
CA ARG A 79 1.86 5.54 19.09
C ARG A 79 3.30 5.58 19.55
N ASP A 80 3.99 4.47 19.37
CA ASP A 80 5.42 4.37 19.62
C ASP A 80 6.19 5.04 18.47
N ARG A 81 6.93 6.10 18.80
CA ARG A 81 7.72 6.87 17.82
C ARG A 81 9.10 6.26 17.58
N THR A 82 9.52 5.32 18.42
CA THR A 82 10.82 4.66 18.32
C THR A 82 10.83 3.52 17.29
N VAL A 83 9.67 3.17 16.72
CA VAL A 83 9.52 2.08 15.74
C VAL A 83 8.81 2.57 14.48
N ILE A 84 9.44 2.36 13.31
CA ILE A 84 8.85 2.67 12.00
C ILE A 84 8.64 1.39 11.20
N CYS A 85 7.41 1.17 10.74
CA CYS A 85 7.07 0.13 9.77
C CYS A 85 7.08 0.70 8.35
N VAL A 86 8.05 0.27 7.54
CA VAL A 86 8.21 0.68 6.15
C VAL A 86 7.36 -0.22 5.26
N VAL A 87 6.42 0.37 4.54
CA VAL A 87 5.50 -0.32 3.64
C VAL A 87 5.61 0.20 2.20
N GLN A 88 5.14 -0.58 1.25
CA GLN A 88 5.26 -0.24 -0.17
C GLN A 88 4.24 0.84 -0.56
N GLU A 89 2.96 0.63 -0.22
CA GLU A 89 1.84 1.46 -0.64
C GLU A 89 0.88 1.79 0.53
N PRO A 90 0.05 2.84 0.43
CA PRO A 90 -0.89 3.23 1.50
C PRO A 90 -1.86 2.12 1.93
N LYS A 91 -2.26 1.23 1.00
CA LYS A 91 -3.15 0.10 1.29
C LYS A 91 -2.53 -0.93 2.25
N ASP A 92 -1.21 -0.99 2.31
CA ASP A 92 -0.48 -1.90 3.19
C ASP A 92 -0.57 -1.43 4.64
N VAL A 93 -0.57 -0.10 4.88
CA VAL A 93 -0.84 0.50 6.19
C VAL A 93 -2.17 -0.01 6.74
N MET A 94 -3.22 0.06 5.93
CA MET A 94 -4.56 -0.41 6.33
C MET A 94 -4.61 -1.91 6.61
N SER A 95 -3.75 -2.70 5.97
CA SER A 95 -3.69 -4.15 6.20
C SER A 95 -3.04 -4.47 7.54
N ILE A 96 -1.98 -3.74 7.92
CA ILE A 96 -1.33 -3.88 9.22
C ILE A 96 -2.21 -3.29 10.34
N GLU A 97 -2.81 -2.11 10.13
CA GLU A 97 -3.68 -1.48 11.13
C GLU A 97 -4.89 -2.35 11.51
N ARG A 98 -5.44 -3.11 10.54
CA ARG A 98 -6.55 -4.04 10.80
C ARG A 98 -6.21 -5.15 11.80
N THR A 99 -4.92 -5.47 11.98
CA THR A 99 -4.48 -6.43 13.00
C THR A 99 -4.66 -5.90 14.42
N ARG A 100 -4.62 -4.57 14.61
CA ARG A 100 -4.59 -3.89 15.92
C ARG A 100 -3.39 -4.25 16.82
N GLU A 101 -2.41 -4.98 16.29
CA GLU A 101 -1.22 -5.42 17.04
C GLU A 101 -0.08 -4.39 16.94
N PHE A 102 0.05 -3.71 15.79
CA PHE A 102 1.12 -2.75 15.59
C PHE A 102 0.74 -1.36 16.14
N ARG A 103 1.61 -0.81 17.00
CA ARG A 103 1.43 0.52 17.61
C ARG A 103 2.51 1.54 17.23
N GLY A 104 3.45 1.17 16.35
CA GLY A 104 4.47 2.10 15.87
C GLY A 104 3.94 3.06 14.80
N LEU A 105 4.85 3.81 14.20
CA LEU A 105 4.58 4.69 13.07
C LEU A 105 4.82 3.97 11.73
N TYR A 106 4.31 4.54 10.64
CA TYR A 106 4.55 4.02 9.30
C TYR A 106 5.49 4.93 8.49
N HIS A 107 6.04 4.36 7.43
CA HIS A 107 6.62 5.09 6.32
C HIS A 107 6.24 4.39 5.02
N VAL A 108 5.55 5.09 4.12
CA VAL A 108 5.08 4.59 2.83
C VAL A 108 6.07 5.02 1.75
N LEU A 109 6.71 4.05 1.10
CA LEU A 109 7.71 4.33 0.07
C LEU A 109 7.10 4.89 -1.22
N GLY A 110 5.84 4.55 -1.52
CA GLY A 110 5.17 4.92 -2.77
C GLY A 110 5.50 3.97 -3.93
N GLY A 111 5.89 2.73 -3.62
CA GLY A 111 6.32 1.74 -4.59
C GLY A 111 7.50 0.90 -4.11
N ALA A 112 8.08 0.15 -5.02
CA ALA A 112 9.29 -0.62 -4.84
C ALA A 112 10.25 -0.35 -6.01
N ILE A 113 11.54 -0.57 -5.79
CA ILE A 113 12.57 -0.45 -6.84
C ILE A 113 12.24 -1.46 -7.93
N ASN A 114 12.01 -0.96 -9.15
CA ASN A 114 11.64 -1.76 -10.29
C ASN A 114 12.38 -1.25 -11.55
N PRO A 115 13.54 -1.86 -11.88
CA PRO A 115 14.31 -1.48 -13.06
C PRO A 115 13.54 -1.62 -14.38
N MET A 116 12.64 -2.61 -14.48
CA MET A 116 11.84 -2.85 -15.69
C MET A 116 10.83 -1.73 -15.93
N ALA A 117 10.34 -1.09 -14.86
CA ALA A 117 9.46 0.07 -14.92
C ALA A 117 10.22 1.41 -14.82
N ASN A 118 11.55 1.40 -14.88
CA ASN A 118 12.42 2.57 -14.66
C ASN A 118 12.16 3.29 -13.32
N VAL A 119 11.81 2.55 -12.26
CA VAL A 119 11.63 3.10 -10.91
C VAL A 119 12.88 2.81 -10.07
N GLY A 120 13.64 3.86 -9.76
CA GLY A 120 14.83 3.81 -8.93
C GLY A 120 14.60 4.28 -7.49
N PRO A 121 15.63 4.25 -6.63
CA PRO A 121 15.52 4.71 -5.24
C PRO A 121 15.09 6.16 -5.08
N ALA A 122 15.46 7.04 -6.01
CA ALA A 122 15.14 8.47 -5.98
C ALA A 122 13.68 8.78 -6.33
N ASP A 123 12.99 7.84 -7.00
CA ASP A 123 11.57 7.94 -7.32
C ASP A 123 10.68 7.53 -6.14
N LEU A 124 11.28 6.93 -5.11
CA LEU A 124 10.63 6.48 -3.88
C LEU A 124 10.90 7.44 -2.74
N ARG A 125 10.11 7.34 -1.67
CA ARG A 125 10.26 8.17 -0.46
C ARG A 125 11.42 7.76 0.45
N ILE A 126 12.47 7.13 -0.09
CA ILE A 126 13.64 6.68 0.67
C ILE A 126 14.42 7.86 1.28
N PRO A 127 14.65 9.00 0.60
CA PRO A 127 15.32 10.15 1.23
C PRO A 127 14.59 10.66 2.47
N GLN A 128 13.26 10.76 2.42
CA GLN A 128 12.43 11.19 3.54
C GLN A 128 12.46 10.17 4.70
N LEU A 129 12.64 8.88 4.41
CA LEU A 129 12.88 7.88 5.45
C LEU A 129 14.19 8.18 6.17
N LEU A 130 15.28 8.46 5.44
CA LEU A 130 16.58 8.77 6.06
C LEU A 130 16.52 10.05 6.90
N GLU A 131 15.86 11.09 6.41
CA GLU A 131 15.64 12.33 7.17
C GLU A 131 14.94 12.07 8.50
N ARG A 132 13.93 11.19 8.51
CA ARG A 132 13.21 10.79 9.74
C ARG A 132 14.06 10.01 10.72
N LEU A 133 15.03 9.25 10.23
CA LEU A 133 15.95 8.47 11.07
C LEU A 133 17.10 9.33 11.60
N GLY A 134 17.39 10.47 10.96
CA GLY A 134 18.51 11.33 11.33
C GLY A 134 18.44 11.96 12.72
N SER A 135 17.27 12.02 13.36
CA SER A 135 17.12 12.52 14.74
C SER A 135 17.65 11.56 15.81
N GLY A 136 17.81 10.28 15.49
CA GLY A 136 18.19 9.24 16.44
C GLY A 136 17.08 8.78 17.40
N GLU A 137 15.83 9.27 17.24
CA GLU A 137 14.68 8.82 18.06
C GLU A 137 14.24 7.39 17.73
N VAL A 138 14.47 6.95 16.49
CA VAL A 138 13.99 5.67 15.98
C VAL A 138 15.02 4.58 16.28
N SER A 139 14.59 3.58 17.04
CA SER A 139 15.41 2.43 17.44
C SER A 139 15.23 1.22 16.52
N GLU A 140 14.06 1.09 15.87
CA GLU A 140 13.74 -0.04 15.01
C GLU A 140 13.02 0.38 13.71
N VAL A 141 13.44 -0.22 12.60
CA VAL A 141 12.79 -0.14 11.29
C VAL A 141 12.36 -1.53 10.86
N ILE A 142 11.05 -1.73 10.75
CA ILE A 142 10.43 -2.98 10.28
C ILE A 142 10.20 -2.88 8.78
N MET A 143 10.79 -3.78 8.01
CA MET A 143 10.60 -3.88 6.57
C MET A 143 9.38 -4.75 6.27
N ALA A 144 8.27 -4.09 5.92
CA ALA A 144 6.97 -4.70 5.61
C ALA A 144 6.61 -4.50 4.12
N LEU A 145 7.57 -4.82 3.25
CA LEU A 145 7.37 -4.83 1.79
C LEU A 145 6.86 -6.19 1.32
N ASN A 146 6.26 -6.23 0.14
CA ASN A 146 5.79 -7.49 -0.44
C ASN A 146 6.94 -8.50 -0.60
N PRO A 147 6.72 -9.80 -0.32
CA PRO A 147 7.77 -10.82 -0.38
C PRO A 147 8.05 -11.30 -1.82
N ASN A 148 8.04 -10.39 -2.79
CA ASN A 148 8.35 -10.60 -4.21
C ASN A 148 9.73 -10.03 -4.57
N ILE A 149 10.18 -10.21 -5.82
CA ILE A 149 11.53 -9.83 -6.25
C ILE A 149 11.80 -8.33 -5.99
N GLU A 150 10.86 -7.46 -6.34
CA GLU A 150 10.98 -6.01 -6.20
C GLU A 150 11.03 -5.59 -4.72
N GLY A 151 10.16 -6.14 -3.88
CA GLY A 151 10.14 -5.87 -2.45
C GLY A 151 11.38 -6.41 -1.73
N GLU A 152 11.90 -7.57 -2.16
CA GLU A 152 13.15 -8.16 -1.68
C GLU A 152 14.37 -7.30 -2.03
N ALA A 153 14.46 -6.85 -3.27
CA ALA A 153 15.50 -5.95 -3.73
C ALA A 153 15.46 -4.61 -2.98
N THR A 154 14.27 -4.03 -2.84
CA THR A 154 14.05 -2.77 -2.11
C THR A 154 14.42 -2.89 -0.64
N THR A 155 14.03 -3.99 0.00
CA THR A 155 14.40 -4.25 1.40
C THR A 155 15.91 -4.35 1.54
N THR A 156 16.56 -5.15 0.70
CA THR A 156 18.02 -5.34 0.75
C THR A 156 18.77 -4.02 0.55
N TYR A 157 18.28 -3.19 -0.37
CA TYR A 157 18.83 -1.86 -0.61
C TYR A 157 18.71 -0.96 0.62
N ILE A 158 17.51 -0.83 1.19
CA ILE A 158 17.27 0.01 2.37
C ILE A 158 18.05 -0.51 3.58
N SER A 159 18.06 -1.83 3.85
CA SER A 159 18.82 -2.41 4.96
C SER A 159 20.32 -2.10 4.89
N ARG A 160 20.93 -2.12 3.69
CA ARG A 160 22.33 -1.72 3.52
C ARG A 160 22.54 -0.23 3.75
N LEU A 161 21.61 0.59 3.28
CA LEU A 161 21.64 2.04 3.44
C LEU A 161 21.52 2.46 4.92
N LEU A 162 20.74 1.74 5.71
CA LEU A 162 20.55 1.98 7.14
C LEU A 162 21.67 1.42 8.02
N GLY A 163 22.54 0.55 7.49
CA GLY A 163 23.63 -0.08 8.24
C GLY A 163 24.50 0.89 9.06
N PRO A 164 24.92 2.04 8.51
CA PRO A 164 25.72 3.03 9.26
C PRO A 164 24.98 3.78 10.37
N LEU A 165 23.65 3.73 10.42
CA LEU A 165 22.83 4.50 11.37
C LEU A 165 22.60 3.75 12.70
N GLU A 166 23.14 2.53 12.86
CA GLU A 166 22.98 1.66 14.04
C GLU A 166 21.53 1.40 14.47
N VAL A 167 20.56 1.64 13.59
CA VAL A 167 19.14 1.34 13.80
C VAL A 167 18.90 -0.14 13.58
N LYS A 168 18.13 -0.78 14.46
CA LYS A 168 17.76 -2.19 14.31
C LYS A 168 16.82 -2.34 13.10
N VAL A 169 17.25 -3.08 12.09
CA VAL A 169 16.39 -3.37 10.93
C VAL A 169 15.84 -4.79 11.04
N THR A 170 14.51 -4.92 11.05
CA THR A 170 13.81 -6.20 11.08
C THR A 170 12.92 -6.36 9.85
N ARG A 171 12.37 -7.56 9.67
CA ARG A 171 11.48 -7.89 8.56
C ARG A 171 10.32 -8.72 9.09
N LEU A 172 9.15 -8.56 8.45
CA LEU A 172 8.01 -9.45 8.70
C LEU A 172 8.41 -10.92 8.49
N ALA A 173 7.81 -11.80 9.30
CA ALA A 173 8.04 -13.22 9.15
C ALA A 173 7.55 -13.70 7.77
N SER A 174 8.33 -14.58 7.15
CA SER A 174 7.96 -15.30 5.94
C SER A 174 7.67 -16.75 6.28
N GLY A 175 6.54 -17.28 5.83
CA GLY A 175 6.18 -18.67 6.09
C GLY A 175 4.74 -18.98 5.70
N LEU A 176 4.23 -20.06 6.28
CA LEU A 176 2.91 -20.58 5.99
C LEU A 176 1.83 -19.71 6.63
N PRO A 177 0.72 -19.42 5.93
CA PRO A 177 -0.42 -18.77 6.54
C PRO A 177 -1.09 -19.72 7.54
N VAL A 178 -1.61 -19.15 8.63
CA VAL A 178 -2.35 -19.92 9.65
C VAL A 178 -3.59 -20.54 8.99
N GLY A 179 -3.77 -21.85 9.18
CA GLY A 179 -4.90 -22.60 8.64
C GLY A 179 -4.70 -23.14 7.23
N ALA A 180 -3.52 -22.98 6.62
CA ALA A 180 -3.19 -23.69 5.38
C ALA A 180 -2.69 -25.11 5.63
N ASP A 181 -3.08 -26.03 4.76
CA ASP A 181 -2.51 -27.37 4.71
C ASP A 181 -1.14 -27.34 4.01
N LEU A 182 -0.19 -28.10 4.55
CA LEU A 182 1.18 -28.17 4.01
C LEU A 182 1.22 -28.65 2.56
N GLU A 183 0.26 -29.47 2.14
CA GLU A 183 0.19 -30.04 0.79
C GLU A 183 -0.08 -29.00 -0.31
N TYR A 184 -0.66 -27.85 0.03
CA TYR A 184 -0.96 -26.77 -0.92
C TYR A 184 0.04 -25.62 -0.90
N ALA A 185 1.06 -25.69 -0.05
CA ALA A 185 2.08 -24.66 0.04
C ALA A 185 3.14 -24.84 -1.04
N ASP A 186 3.57 -23.74 -1.66
CA ASP A 186 4.66 -23.77 -2.62
C ASP A 186 6.02 -24.05 -1.93
N GLU A 187 6.95 -24.62 -2.70
CA GLU A 187 8.27 -25.04 -2.20
C GLU A 187 9.08 -23.87 -1.62
N VAL A 188 8.92 -22.66 -2.15
CA VAL A 188 9.65 -21.48 -1.68
C VAL A 188 9.12 -21.04 -0.31
N THR A 189 7.80 -21.01 -0.13
CA THR A 189 7.16 -20.71 1.15
C THR A 189 7.50 -21.77 2.20
N LEU A 190 7.43 -23.06 1.85
CA LEU A 190 7.83 -24.17 2.74
C LEU A 190 9.30 -24.07 3.14
N GLY A 191 10.19 -23.82 2.18
CA GLY A 191 11.61 -23.62 2.44
C GLY A 191 11.87 -22.45 3.40
N ARG A 192 11.19 -21.31 3.18
CA ARG A 192 11.27 -20.14 4.09
C ARG A 192 10.76 -20.46 5.48
N ALA A 193 9.63 -21.16 5.60
CA ALA A 193 9.07 -21.58 6.89
C ALA A 193 10.02 -22.51 7.66
N LEU A 194 10.66 -23.46 6.97
CA LEU A 194 11.64 -24.37 7.58
C LEU A 194 12.89 -23.64 8.07
N VAL A 195 13.44 -22.71 7.27
CA VAL A 195 14.59 -21.89 7.67
C VAL A 195 14.24 -20.97 8.83
N GLY A 196 13.04 -20.39 8.83
CA GLY A 196 12.53 -19.48 9.86
C GLY A 196 11.91 -20.14 11.09
N ARG A 197 12.04 -21.47 11.25
CA ARG A 197 11.43 -22.21 12.37
C ARG A 197 11.93 -21.70 13.72
N ARG A 198 11.03 -21.65 14.71
CA ARG A 198 11.31 -21.24 16.09
C ARG A 198 11.13 -22.41 17.04
N GLU A 199 11.74 -22.34 18.22
CA GLU A 199 11.48 -23.28 19.31
C GLU A 199 10.00 -23.20 19.74
N ALA A 200 9.44 -24.34 20.13
CA ALA A 200 8.03 -24.49 20.51
C ALA A 200 7.85 -24.31 22.02
#